data_AF-A0A6L5K5F8-F1
#
_entry.id   AF-A0A6L5K5F8-F1
#
_cell.length_a   1.000
_cell.length_b   1.000
_cell.length_c   1.000
_cell.angle_alpha   90.00
_cell.angle_beta   90.00
_cell.angle_gamma   90.00
#
_symmetry.space_group_name_H-M   'P 1'
#
loop_
_entity.id
_entity.type
_entity.pdbx_description
1 polymer ?
#
loop_
_entity_poly.entity_id
_entity_poly.type
_entity_poly.pdbx_seq_one_letter_code
_entity_poly.pdbx_strand_id
1 'polypeptide(L)'
;MTCLSIEQIYLYIEKELSSAKNREIQKHLAGCPKCQKAVEERKLLIEAAESLPVWEIPLGFTQQVMARIFQARVSPLAWLGAVVSGFASMILAVVLFALVTGQNFSDLLRGSYYTLLNAIKNLSPLLAKILKLASMLLKILQQFGEFLVKGLTLLTSLISPQIQIIIIAVAIVIIASSIYGLRSKLFIGEKA
;
A
#
# COMPACT_ATOMS: atom_id res chain seq x y z
N MET A 1 -16.42 -31.21 30.56
CA MET A 1 -15.42 -30.69 29.61
C MET A 1 -14.53 -31.82 29.17
N THR A 2 -14.18 -31.87 27.88
CA THR A 2 -12.98 -32.56 27.40
C THR A 2 -11.75 -32.01 28.14
N CYS A 3 -10.65 -32.76 28.20
CA CYS A 3 -9.44 -32.35 28.94
C CYS A 3 -8.98 -30.93 28.56
N LEU A 4 -8.28 -30.25 29.48
CA LEU A 4 -7.75 -28.89 29.25
C LEU A 4 -6.79 -28.85 28.06
N SER A 5 -6.83 -27.76 27.29
CA SER A 5 -5.81 -27.46 26.30
C SER A 5 -4.52 -26.95 26.96
N ILE A 6 -3.40 -27.04 26.24
CA ILE A 6 -2.10 -26.55 26.73
C ILE A 6 -2.16 -25.04 27.01
N GLU A 7 -2.78 -24.26 26.13
CA GLU A 7 -2.97 -22.81 26.30
C GLU A 7 -3.74 -22.49 27.59
N GLN A 8 -4.82 -23.22 27.86
CA GLN A 8 -5.61 -23.03 29.09
C GLN A 8 -4.80 -23.34 30.36
N ILE A 9 -3.88 -24.30 30.29
CA ILE A 9 -2.98 -24.64 31.41
C ILE A 9 -2.02 -23.48 31.66
N TYR A 10 -1.38 -22.92 30.62
CA TYR A 10 -0.47 -21.77 30.78
C TYR A 10 -1.19 -20.54 31.32
N LEU A 11 -2.31 -20.16 30.69
CA LEU A 11 -3.12 -19.00 31.14
C LEU A 11 -3.62 -19.16 32.58
N TYR A 12 -3.91 -20.40 33.00
CA TYR A 12 -4.29 -20.69 34.39
C TYR A 12 -3.11 -20.51 35.36
N ILE A 13 -1.91 -20.97 34.99
CA ILE A 13 -0.70 -20.86 35.83
C ILE A 13 -0.25 -19.39 35.94
N GLU A 14 -0.25 -18.67 34.82
CA GLU A 14 0.13 -17.24 34.72
C GLU A 14 -0.96 -16.29 35.24
N LYS A 15 -2.11 -16.83 35.67
CA LYS A 15 -3.25 -16.09 36.22
C LYS A 15 -3.89 -15.08 35.25
N GLU A 16 -3.83 -15.35 33.95
CA GLU A 16 -4.38 -14.49 32.89
C GLU A 16 -5.85 -14.81 32.55
N LEU A 17 -6.45 -15.82 33.18
CA LEU A 17 -7.85 -16.18 32.98
C LEU A 17 -8.81 -15.36 33.85
N SER A 18 -10.03 -15.15 33.35
CA SER A 18 -11.12 -14.55 34.13
C SER A 18 -11.47 -15.40 35.36
N SER A 19 -11.98 -14.76 36.42
CA SER A 19 -12.35 -15.42 37.67
C SER A 19 -13.36 -16.56 37.49
N ALA A 20 -14.30 -16.40 36.55
CA ALA A 20 -15.27 -17.44 36.19
C ALA A 20 -14.58 -18.67 35.57
N LYS A 21 -13.63 -18.46 34.65
CA LYS A 21 -12.89 -19.53 33.98
C LYS A 21 -11.93 -20.25 34.94
N ASN A 22 -11.29 -19.51 35.84
CA ASN A 22 -10.44 -20.10 36.88
C ASN A 22 -11.21 -21.07 37.79
N ARG A 23 -12.43 -20.70 38.21
CA ARG A 23 -13.29 -21.60 39.01
C ARG A 23 -13.69 -22.86 38.22
N GLU A 24 -13.95 -22.72 36.93
CA GLU A 24 -14.28 -23.84 36.05
C GLU A 24 -13.11 -24.84 35.93
N ILE A 25 -11.90 -24.33 35.75
CA ILE A 25 -10.67 -25.12 35.67
C ILE A 25 -10.36 -25.78 37.02
N GLN A 26 -10.49 -25.06 38.14
CA GLN A 26 -10.31 -25.66 39.48
C GLN A 26 -11.25 -26.85 39.72
N LYS A 27 -12.53 -26.73 39.33
CA LYS A 27 -13.48 -27.84 39.39
C LYS A 27 -13.05 -29.02 38.51
N HIS A 28 -12.51 -28.75 37.33
CA HIS A 28 -12.01 -29.80 36.44
C HIS A 28 -10.77 -30.50 37.01
N LEU A 29 -9.82 -29.75 37.57
CA LEU A 29 -8.60 -30.30 38.17
C LEU A 29 -8.91 -31.19 39.38
N ALA A 30 -9.94 -30.87 40.17
CA ALA A 30 -10.39 -31.72 41.27
C ALA A 30 -10.93 -33.09 40.82
N GLY A 31 -11.38 -33.21 39.56
CA GLY A 31 -11.96 -34.45 39.01
C GLY A 31 -11.12 -35.15 37.94
N CYS A 32 -9.99 -34.58 37.50
CA CYS A 32 -9.20 -35.10 36.40
C CYS A 32 -7.70 -35.20 36.76
N PRO A 33 -7.22 -36.39 37.19
CA PRO A 33 -5.83 -36.58 37.60
C PRO A 33 -4.83 -36.35 36.46
N LYS A 34 -5.23 -36.62 35.21
CA LYS A 34 -4.41 -36.37 34.02
C LYS A 34 -4.11 -34.87 33.85
N CYS A 35 -5.14 -34.02 33.98
CA CYS A 35 -4.97 -32.58 33.85
C CYS A 35 -4.26 -31.98 35.06
N GLN A 36 -4.46 -32.54 36.26
CA GLN A 36 -3.69 -32.14 37.45
C GLN A 36 -2.19 -32.38 37.24
N LYS A 37 -1.81 -33.59 36.81
CA LYS A 37 -0.41 -33.91 36.53
C LYS A 37 0.17 -33.00 35.44
N ALA A 38 -0.59 -32.72 34.38
CA ALA A 38 -0.15 -31.81 33.32
C ALA A 38 0.09 -30.38 33.83
N VAL A 39 -0.76 -29.88 34.73
CA VAL A 39 -0.55 -28.56 35.37
C VAL A 39 0.70 -28.57 36.25
N GLU A 40 0.91 -29.61 37.05
CA GLU A 40 2.09 -29.75 37.92
C GLU A 40 3.39 -29.82 37.11
N GLU A 41 3.42 -30.63 36.05
CA GLU A 41 4.57 -30.72 35.13
C GLU A 41 4.90 -29.37 34.48
N ARG A 42 3.90 -28.57 34.10
CA ARG A 42 4.11 -27.25 33.50
C ARG A 42 4.55 -26.20 34.52
N LYS A 43 4.04 -26.26 35.76
CA LYS A 43 4.52 -25.38 36.84
C LYS A 43 6.03 -25.55 37.08
N LEU A 44 6.52 -26.79 37.08
CA LEU A 44 7.95 -27.07 37.23
C LEU A 44 8.79 -26.45 36.11
N LEU A 45 8.30 -26.43 34.87
CA LEU A 45 9.01 -25.80 33.75
C LEU A 45 9.07 -24.28 33.90
N ILE A 46 7.98 -23.65 34.33
CA ILE A 46 7.91 -22.21 34.55
C ILE A 46 8.83 -21.82 35.70
N GLU A 47 8.78 -22.55 36.81
CA GLU A 47 9.67 -22.32 37.97
C GLU A 47 11.14 -22.49 37.58
N ALA A 48 11.47 -23.49 36.74
CA ALA A 48 12.82 -23.65 36.22
C ALA A 48 13.26 -22.46 35.35
N ALA A 49 12.37 -21.92 34.51
CA ALA A 49 12.66 -20.75 33.70
C ALA A 49 12.80 -19.47 34.55
N GLU A 50 11.98 -19.30 35.58
CA GLU A 50 12.05 -18.17 36.51
C GLU A 50 13.28 -18.25 37.44
N SER A 51 13.78 -19.46 37.71
CA SER A 51 15.00 -19.68 38.49
C SER A 51 16.30 -19.34 37.75
N LEU A 52 16.21 -19.01 36.45
CA LEU A 52 17.38 -18.63 35.67
C LEU A 52 18.01 -17.35 36.24
N PRO A 53 19.35 -17.27 36.32
CA PRO A 53 20.01 -16.07 36.79
C PRO A 53 19.71 -14.90 35.85
N VAL A 54 19.50 -13.72 36.43
CA VAL A 54 19.44 -12.48 35.65
C VAL A 54 20.81 -12.23 35.06
N TRP A 55 20.93 -12.33 33.74
CA TRP A 55 22.18 -12.04 33.03
C TRP A 55 22.43 -10.55 33.00
N GLU A 56 23.63 -10.15 33.44
CA GLU A 56 24.09 -8.78 33.26
C GLU A 56 24.42 -8.53 31.78
N ILE A 57 23.97 -7.38 31.29
CA ILE A 57 24.22 -6.97 29.91
C ILE A 57 25.69 -6.54 29.80
N PRO A 58 26.45 -7.05 28.82
CA PRO A 58 27.85 -6.67 28.67
C PRO A 58 28.00 -5.17 28.36
N LEU A 59 29.10 -4.57 28.84
CA LEU A 59 29.39 -3.16 28.62
C LEU A 59 29.35 -2.83 27.12
N GLY A 60 28.54 -1.83 26.78
CA GLY A 60 28.40 -1.30 25.44
C GLY A 60 27.54 -2.13 24.48
N PHE A 61 26.79 -3.12 24.97
CA PHE A 61 25.78 -3.86 24.19
C PHE A 61 24.85 -2.93 23.40
N THR A 62 24.29 -1.91 24.07
CA THR A 62 23.39 -0.95 23.43
C THR A 62 24.07 -0.20 22.30
N GLN A 63 25.32 0.24 22.46
CA GLN A 63 26.03 0.96 21.41
C GLN A 63 26.30 0.07 20.20
N GLN A 64 26.68 -1.19 20.42
CA GLN A 64 26.91 -2.15 19.33
C GLN A 64 25.63 -2.47 18.55
N VAL A 65 24.51 -2.66 19.26
CA VAL A 65 23.20 -2.89 18.64
C VAL A 65 22.76 -1.66 17.84
N MET A 66 22.84 -0.48 18.43
CA MET A 66 22.42 0.77 17.78
C MET A 66 23.27 1.10 16.54
N ALA A 67 24.58 0.83 16.59
CA ALA A 67 25.46 1.00 15.43
C ALA A 67 25.12 0.09 14.25
N ARG A 68 24.51 -1.08 14.49
CA ARG A 68 24.08 -2.00 13.42
C ARG A 68 22.69 -1.69 12.89
N ILE A 69 21.76 -1.27 13.76
CA ILE A 69 20.40 -0.92 13.36
C ILE A 69 20.39 0.38 12.57
N PHE A 70 21.14 1.38 13.04
CA PHE A 70 21.29 2.65 12.36
C PHE A 70 22.59 2.64 11.58
N GLN A 71 22.53 2.18 10.33
CA GLN A 71 23.66 2.29 9.41
C GLN A 71 24.15 3.74 9.39
N ALA A 72 25.47 3.91 9.54
CA ALA A 72 26.11 5.21 9.62
C ALA A 72 25.60 6.12 8.50
N ARG A 73 24.95 7.23 8.87
CA ARG A 73 24.53 8.25 7.91
C ARG A 73 25.78 8.68 7.14
N VAL A 74 25.73 8.62 5.81
CA VAL A 74 26.79 9.15 4.96
C VAL A 74 27.11 10.56 5.42
N SER A 75 28.39 10.81 5.74
CA SER A 75 28.79 12.12 6.24
C SER A 75 28.54 13.17 5.15
N PRO A 76 28.10 14.38 5.51
CA PRO A 76 27.88 15.44 4.52
C PRO A 76 29.15 15.77 3.74
N LEU A 77 30.32 15.56 4.36
CA LEU A 77 31.63 15.67 3.70
C LEU A 77 31.84 14.61 2.60
N ALA A 78 31.46 13.35 2.83
CA ALA A 78 31.55 12.30 1.82
C ALA A 78 30.60 12.58 0.64
N TRP A 79 29.41 13.10 0.92
CA TRP A 79 28.46 13.50 -0.12
C TRP A 79 28.97 14.69 -0.94
N LEU A 80 29.54 15.71 -0.28
CA LEU A 80 30.19 16.83 -0.97
C LEU A 80 31.36 16.36 -1.83
N GLY A 81 32.18 15.41 -1.34
CA GLY A 81 33.26 14.81 -2.11
C GLY A 81 32.76 14.13 -3.38
N ALA A 82 31.67 13.34 -3.29
CA ALA A 82 31.05 12.70 -4.44
C ALA A 82 30.53 13.72 -5.47
N VAL A 83 29.84 14.77 -5.00
CA VAL A 83 29.32 15.84 -5.86
C VAL A 83 30.46 16.57 -6.57
N VAL A 84 31.50 16.98 -5.84
CA VAL A 84 32.67 17.67 -6.43
C VAL A 84 33.36 16.80 -7.47
N SER A 85 33.54 15.50 -7.20
CA SER A 85 34.14 14.57 -8.16
C SER A 85 33.29 14.41 -9.43
N GLY A 86 31.96 14.37 -9.30
CA GLY A 86 31.04 14.29 -10.42
C GLY A 86 31.07 15.55 -11.28
N PHE A 87 31.06 16.73 -10.66
CA PHE A 87 31.18 18.00 -11.37
C PHE A 87 32.54 18.15 -12.07
N ALA A 88 33.64 17.76 -11.42
CA ALA A 88 34.97 17.80 -12.03
C ALA A 88 35.04 16.90 -13.28
N SER A 89 34.50 15.69 -13.20
CA SER A 89 34.41 14.77 -14.34
C SER A 89 33.56 15.34 -15.48
N MET A 90 32.42 15.96 -15.16
CA MET A 90 31.52 16.55 -16.16
C MET A 90 32.18 17.74 -16.86
N ILE A 91 32.82 18.63 -16.09
CA ILE A 91 33.55 19.78 -16.63
C ILE A 91 34.67 19.31 -17.55
N LEU A 92 35.44 18.31 -17.12
CA LEU A 92 36.52 17.74 -17.93
C LEU A 92 35.99 17.18 -19.25
N ALA A 93 34.87 16.44 -19.21
CA ALA A 93 34.24 15.90 -20.42
C ALA A 93 33.79 17.01 -21.38
N VAL A 94 33.17 18.08 -20.86
CA VAL A 94 32.74 19.24 -21.68
C VAL A 94 33.94 19.96 -22.30
N VAL A 95 35.03 20.14 -21.55
CA VAL A 95 36.26 20.77 -22.07
C VAL A 95 36.90 19.91 -23.15
N LEU A 96 37.02 18.61 -22.94
CA LEU A 96 37.56 17.68 -23.95
C LEU A 96 36.70 17.68 -25.22
N PHE A 97 35.37 17.67 -25.07
CA PHE A 97 34.45 17.74 -26.19
C PHE A 97 34.60 19.05 -26.98
N ALA A 98 34.73 20.19 -26.28
CA ALA A 98 34.96 21.49 -26.91
C ALA A 98 36.30 21.52 -27.67
N LEU A 99 37.37 20.95 -27.10
CA LEU A 99 38.68 20.87 -27.75
C LEU A 99 38.66 19.98 -29.01
N VAL A 100 37.96 18.84 -28.98
CA VAL A 100 37.86 17.92 -30.13
C VAL A 100 37.01 18.50 -31.25
N THR A 101 35.90 19.16 -30.91
CA THR A 101 34.94 19.68 -31.90
C THR A 101 35.33 21.07 -32.41
N GLY A 102 36.26 21.75 -31.75
CA GLY A 102 36.64 23.14 -32.05
C GLY A 102 35.51 24.16 -31.80
N GLN A 103 34.46 23.76 -31.09
CA GLN A 103 33.29 24.58 -30.81
C GLN A 103 33.40 25.25 -29.45
N ASN A 104 33.01 26.52 -29.37
CA ASN A 104 33.01 27.25 -28.10
C ASN A 104 31.77 26.88 -27.29
N PHE A 105 31.84 27.07 -25.96
CA PHE A 105 30.69 26.88 -25.07
C PHE A 105 29.46 27.70 -25.50
N SER A 106 29.68 28.88 -26.11
CA SER A 106 28.63 29.72 -26.66
C SER A 106 27.87 29.06 -27.82
N ASP A 107 28.56 28.28 -28.66
CA ASP A 107 27.94 27.58 -29.79
C ASP A 107 27.09 26.39 -29.31
N LEU A 108 27.53 25.70 -28.26
CA LEU A 108 26.76 24.63 -27.60
C LEU A 108 25.50 25.17 -26.92
N LEU A 109 25.61 26.29 -26.20
CA LEU A 109 24.46 26.98 -25.60
C LEU A 109 23.47 27.46 -26.67
N ARG A 110 23.98 28.03 -27.76
CA ARG A 110 23.14 28.52 -28.85
C ARG A 110 22.45 27.36 -29.58
N GLY A 111 23.16 26.26 -29.83
CA GLY A 111 22.60 25.05 -30.42
C GLY A 111 21.48 24.45 -29.58
N SER A 112 21.75 24.22 -28.29
CA SER A 112 20.75 23.70 -27.34
C SER A 112 19.51 24.59 -27.21
N TYR A 113 19.69 25.92 -27.18
CA TYR A 113 18.59 26.88 -27.18
C TYR A 113 17.70 26.75 -28.43
N TYR A 114 18.30 26.67 -29.63
CA TYR A 114 17.54 26.50 -30.86
C TYR A 114 16.86 25.13 -30.95
N THR A 115 17.49 24.07 -30.45
CA THR A 115 16.88 22.73 -30.39
C THR A 115 15.66 22.72 -29.46
N LEU A 116 15.78 23.32 -28.27
CA LEU A 116 14.65 23.43 -27.33
C LEU A 116 13.50 24.25 -27.91
N LEU A 117 13.81 25.40 -28.53
CA LEU A 117 12.78 26.22 -29.18
C LEU A 117 12.11 25.49 -30.34
N ASN A 118 12.87 24.78 -31.17
CA ASN A 118 12.29 23.98 -32.25
C ASN A 118 11.45 22.81 -31.72
N ALA A 119 11.85 22.18 -30.62
CA ALA A 119 11.05 21.15 -29.96
C ALA A 119 9.72 21.72 -29.47
N ILE A 120 9.74 22.88 -28.81
CA ILE A 120 8.52 23.58 -28.35
C ILE A 120 7.63 23.97 -29.55
N LYS A 121 8.23 24.51 -30.61
CA LYS A 121 7.51 24.91 -31.83
C LYS A 121 6.84 23.71 -32.52
N ASN A 122 7.50 22.55 -32.52
CA ASN A 122 6.97 21.31 -33.10
C ASN A 122 5.91 20.64 -32.22
N LEU A 123 5.93 20.87 -30.90
CA LEU A 123 4.90 20.37 -29.97
C LEU A 123 3.59 21.18 -30.05
N SER A 124 3.66 22.46 -30.37
CA SER A 124 2.49 23.34 -30.51
C SER A 124 1.38 22.79 -31.45
N PRO A 125 1.67 22.36 -32.70
CA PRO A 125 0.64 21.80 -33.57
C PRO A 125 0.10 20.45 -33.10
N LEU A 126 0.89 19.65 -32.36
CA LEU A 126 0.44 18.38 -31.79
C LEU A 126 -0.60 18.63 -30.68
N LEU A 127 -0.33 19.56 -29.77
CA LEU A 127 -1.27 19.99 -28.74
C LEU A 127 -2.58 20.51 -29.34
N ALA A 128 -2.50 21.34 -30.38
CA ALA A 128 -3.69 21.84 -31.08
C ALA A 128 -4.51 20.71 -31.73
N LYS A 129 -3.85 19.72 -32.34
CA LYS A 129 -4.53 18.54 -32.93
C LYS A 129 -5.20 17.69 -31.87
N ILE A 130 -4.55 17.44 -30.73
CA ILE A 130 -5.11 16.67 -29.61
C ILE A 130 -6.37 17.35 -29.06
N LEU A 131 -6.31 18.67 -28.81
CA LEU A 131 -7.46 19.44 -28.34
C LEU A 131 -8.62 19.41 -29.35
N LYS A 132 -8.32 19.57 -30.64
CA LYS A 132 -9.34 19.49 -31.69
C LYS A 132 -10.01 18.12 -31.74
N LEU A 133 -9.22 17.04 -31.68
CA LEU A 133 -9.73 15.67 -31.63
C LEU A 133 -10.62 15.45 -30.40
N ALA A 134 -10.18 15.88 -29.22
CA ALA A 134 -10.99 15.78 -28.00
C ALA A 134 -12.33 16.53 -28.13
N SER A 135 -12.32 17.73 -28.72
CA SER A 135 -13.55 18.50 -28.96
C SER A 135 -14.51 17.81 -29.93
N MET A 136 -13.99 17.16 -30.98
CA MET A 136 -14.81 16.41 -31.93
C MET A 136 -15.43 15.18 -31.28
N LEU A 137 -14.64 14.47 -30.47
CA LEU A 137 -15.09 13.29 -29.74
C LEU A 137 -16.20 13.65 -28.74
N LEU A 138 -16.07 14.80 -28.05
CA LEU A 138 -17.11 15.33 -27.17
C LEU A 138 -18.42 15.62 -27.92
N LYS A 139 -18.34 16.25 -29.10
CA LYS A 139 -19.53 16.52 -29.93
C LYS A 139 -20.23 15.24 -30.40
N ILE A 140 -19.45 14.22 -30.78
CA ILE A 140 -20.00 12.92 -31.14
C ILE A 140 -20.73 12.31 -29.95
N LEU A 141 -20.14 12.36 -28.76
CA LEU A 141 -20.76 11.85 -27.54
C LEU A 141 -22.07 12.57 -27.19
N GLN A 142 -22.12 13.89 -27.39
CA GLN A 142 -23.36 14.68 -27.23
C GLN A 142 -24.44 14.26 -28.22
N GLN A 143 -24.10 14.09 -29.50
CA GLN A 143 -25.06 13.62 -30.51
C GLN A 143 -25.60 12.24 -30.18
N PHE A 144 -24.74 11.30 -29.80
CA PHE A 144 -25.17 9.96 -29.36
C PHE A 144 -26.08 10.04 -28.13
N GLY A 145 -25.81 10.93 -27.18
CA GLY A 145 -26.66 11.18 -26.03
C GLY A 145 -28.08 11.60 -26.42
N GLU A 146 -28.24 12.52 -27.37
CA GLU A 146 -29.56 12.92 -27.87
C GLU A 146 -30.31 11.78 -28.55
N PHE A 147 -29.61 10.95 -29.34
CA PHE A 147 -30.22 9.77 -29.96
C PHE A 147 -30.64 8.73 -28.94
N LEU A 148 -29.84 8.50 -27.90
CA LEU A 148 -30.18 7.59 -26.80
C LEU A 148 -31.41 8.09 -26.04
N VAL A 149 -31.49 9.39 -25.72
CA VAL A 149 -32.65 9.96 -25.04
C VAL A 149 -33.89 9.84 -25.92
N LYS A 150 -33.81 10.20 -27.21
CA LYS A 150 -34.94 10.07 -28.15
C LYS A 150 -35.40 8.61 -28.29
N GLY A 151 -34.46 7.69 -28.44
CA GLY A 151 -34.74 6.24 -28.49
C GLY A 151 -35.42 5.76 -27.22
N LEU A 152 -34.92 6.16 -26.05
CA LEU A 152 -35.52 5.82 -24.76
C LEU A 152 -36.94 6.39 -24.64
N THR A 153 -37.15 7.65 -25.02
CA THR A 153 -38.46 8.31 -24.94
C THR A 153 -39.51 7.62 -25.81
N LEU A 154 -39.13 7.19 -27.02
CA LEU A 154 -40.01 6.42 -27.92
C LEU A 154 -40.34 5.05 -27.34
N LEU A 155 -39.34 4.33 -26.81
CA LEU A 155 -39.55 3.05 -26.14
C LEU A 155 -40.45 3.20 -24.92
N THR A 156 -40.27 4.24 -24.10
CA THR A 156 -41.17 4.51 -22.99
C THR A 156 -42.58 4.86 -23.47
N SER A 157 -42.75 5.60 -24.57
CA SER A 157 -44.10 6.00 -25.04
C SER A 157 -44.97 4.83 -25.50
N LEU A 158 -44.38 3.71 -25.93
CA LEU A 158 -45.13 2.50 -26.31
C LEU A 158 -45.50 1.61 -25.10
N ILE A 159 -44.89 1.85 -23.94
CA ILE A 159 -45.04 0.99 -22.77
C ILE A 159 -46.07 1.62 -21.83
N SER A 160 -47.07 0.84 -21.40
CA SER A 160 -48.09 1.31 -20.47
C SER A 160 -47.46 1.84 -19.16
N PRO A 161 -48.03 2.89 -18.53
CA PRO A 161 -47.42 3.53 -17.36
C PRO A 161 -47.20 2.58 -16.18
N GLN A 162 -47.97 1.48 -16.11
CA GLN A 162 -47.80 0.44 -15.09
C GLN A 162 -46.54 -0.39 -15.31
N ILE A 163 -46.21 -0.71 -16.57
CA ILE A 163 -45.01 -1.49 -16.92
C ILE A 163 -43.74 -0.64 -16.77
N GLN A 164 -43.81 0.67 -17.05
CA GLN A 164 -42.68 1.58 -16.83
C GLN A 164 -42.22 1.62 -15.36
N ILE A 165 -43.16 1.67 -14.42
CA ILE A 165 -42.86 1.66 -12.97
C ILE A 165 -42.15 0.37 -12.58
N ILE A 166 -42.61 -0.77 -13.11
CA ILE A 166 -41.99 -2.08 -12.84
C ILE A 166 -40.56 -2.13 -13.41
N ILE A 167 -40.34 -1.67 -14.64
CA ILE A 167 -39.00 -1.66 -15.26
C ILE A 167 -38.04 -0.75 -14.47
N ILE A 168 -38.48 0.45 -14.06
CA ILE A 168 -37.66 1.38 -13.27
C ILE A 168 -37.34 0.76 -11.90
N ALA A 169 -38.32 0.16 -11.22
CA ALA A 169 -38.09 -0.51 -9.94
C ALA A 169 -37.09 -1.67 -10.07
N VAL A 170 -37.21 -2.50 -11.11
CA VAL A 170 -36.27 -3.61 -11.37
C VAL A 170 -34.87 -3.07 -11.71
N ALA A 171 -34.76 -2.01 -12.52
CA ALA A 171 -33.48 -1.39 -12.84
C ALA A 171 -32.78 -0.82 -11.60
N ILE A 172 -33.53 -0.14 -10.72
CA ILE A 172 -33.00 0.38 -9.44
C ILE A 172 -32.50 -0.77 -8.57
N VAL A 173 -33.25 -1.87 -8.46
CA VAL A 173 -32.82 -3.05 -7.69
C VAL A 173 -31.56 -3.69 -8.27
N ILE A 174 -31.44 -3.81 -9.60
CA ILE A 174 -30.25 -4.35 -10.27
C ILE A 174 -29.04 -3.44 -10.05
N ILE A 175 -29.21 -2.12 -10.16
CA ILE A 175 -28.14 -1.14 -9.92
C ILE A 175 -27.70 -1.18 -8.45
N ALA A 176 -28.64 -1.18 -7.51
CA ALA A 176 -28.34 -1.26 -6.08
C ALA A 176 -27.63 -2.58 -5.72
N SER A 177 -28.08 -3.70 -6.28
CA SER A 177 -27.43 -5.02 -6.12
C SER A 177 -26.03 -5.04 -6.71
N SER A 178 -25.81 -4.45 -7.89
CA SER A 178 -24.49 -4.34 -8.51
C SER A 178 -23.54 -3.46 -7.71
N ILE A 179 -24.01 -2.32 -7.18
CA ILE A 179 -23.22 -1.44 -6.31
C ILE A 179 -22.85 -2.16 -5.00
N TYR A 180 -23.81 -2.87 -4.39
CA TYR A 180 -23.58 -3.62 -3.17
C TYR A 180 -22.59 -4.79 -3.38
N GLY A 181 -22.75 -5.52 -4.49
CA GLY A 181 -21.84 -6.60 -4.89
C GLY A 181 -20.43 -6.11 -5.25
N LEU A 182 -20.30 -4.94 -5.89
CA LEU A 182 -18.99 -4.33 -6.13
C LEU A 182 -18.32 -3.90 -4.82
N ARG A 183 -19.09 -3.32 -3.90
CA ARG A 183 -18.57 -2.94 -2.58
C ARG A 183 -18.05 -4.17 -1.83
N SER A 184 -18.81 -5.27 -1.80
CA SER A 184 -18.37 -6.46 -1.07
C SER A 184 -17.08 -7.04 -1.66
N LYS A 185 -16.90 -7.04 -2.98
CA LYS A 185 -15.66 -7.50 -3.63
C LYS A 185 -14.48 -6.55 -3.46
N LEU A 186 -14.69 -5.23 -3.42
CA LEU A 186 -13.61 -4.26 -3.24
C LEU A 186 -13.08 -4.22 -1.79
N PHE A 187 -13.92 -4.49 -0.78
CA PHE A 187 -13.50 -4.52 0.63
C PHE A 187 -12.88 -5.85 1.10
N ILE A 188 -12.86 -6.89 0.27
CA ILE A 188 -12.15 -8.15 0.57
C ILE A 188 -10.64 -8.04 0.29
N GLY A 189 -10.18 -6.99 -0.40
CA GLY A 189 -8.77 -6.77 -0.74
C GLY A 189 -7.91 -6.08 0.33
N GLU A 190 -8.46 -5.68 1.47
CA GLU A 190 -7.74 -4.95 2.53
C GLU A 190 -7.46 -5.80 3.79
N LYS A 191 -7.72 -7.12 3.73
CA LYS A 191 -7.43 -8.08 4.82
C LYS A 191 -6.54 -9.25 4.36
N ALA A 192 -5.46 -8.94 3.63
CA ALA A 192 -4.33 -9.84 3.43
C ALA A 192 -3.03 -9.08 3.72
#